data_AF-A0A1J3IYY7-F1
#
_entry.id   AF-A0A1J3IYY7-F1
#
_cell.length_a   1.000
_cell.length_b   1.000
_cell.length_c   1.000
_cell.angle_alpha   90.00
_cell.angle_beta   90.00
_cell.angle_gamma   90.00
#
_symmetry.space_group_name_H-M   'P 1'
#
loop_
_entity.id
_entity.type
_entity.pdbx_description
1 polymer ?
#
loop_
_entity_poly.entity_id
_entity_poly.type
_entity_poly.pdbx_seq_one_letter_code
_entity_poly.pdbx_strand_id
1 'polypeptide(L)'
;ATITEPFEYQGHKHPLFLAYDPDNMPGCVMCINGDSRFLLNCMECDYVICFGCVTFPYKVKYKHDSHFLTICDGKEVIDQPDWCEACEIRIVENGFPGF
;
A
#
# COMPACT_ATOMS: atom_id res chain seq x y z
N ALA A 1 0.38 18.84 -3.59
CA ALA A 1 1.56 18.08 -4.04
C ALA A 1 1.56 18.12 -5.56
N THR A 2 2.74 18.23 -6.18
CA THR A 2 2.90 18.20 -7.64
C THR A 2 3.61 16.89 -7.99
N ILE A 3 3.12 16.17 -8.99
CA ILE A 3 3.70 14.90 -9.43
C ILE A 3 4.51 15.20 -10.70
N THR A 4 5.79 14.85 -10.68
CA THR A 4 6.71 14.95 -11.81
C THR A 4 7.22 13.56 -12.15
N GLU A 5 7.46 13.30 -13.43
CA GLU A 5 8.00 12.03 -13.89
C GLU A 5 9.53 12.07 -14.00
N PRO A 6 10.25 11.03 -13.53
CA PRO A 6 9.76 9.87 -12.77
C PRO A 6 9.30 10.25 -11.35
N PHE A 7 8.25 9.60 -10.85
CA PHE A 7 7.75 9.80 -9.51
C PHE A 7 8.31 8.74 -8.55
N GLU A 8 9.19 9.18 -7.66
CA GLU A 8 9.80 8.35 -6.62
C GLU A 8 8.83 8.18 -5.42
N TYR A 9 8.19 7.02 -5.31
CA TYR A 9 7.23 6.73 -4.23
C TYR A 9 7.84 5.83 -3.17
N GLN A 10 7.83 6.25 -1.89
CA GLN A 10 8.43 5.47 -0.79
C GLN A 10 7.82 4.07 -0.60
N GLY A 11 6.58 3.86 -1.02
CA GLY A 11 5.92 2.56 -0.92
C GLY A 11 6.24 1.61 -2.07
N HIS A 12 7.03 2.03 -3.06
CA HIS A 12 7.42 1.17 -4.18
C HIS A 12 8.91 1.31 -4.51
N LYS A 13 9.54 0.22 -4.95
CA LYS A 13 10.99 0.20 -5.21
C LYS A 13 11.36 0.91 -6.51
N HIS A 14 10.49 0.85 -7.52
CA HIS A 14 10.74 1.42 -8.84
C HIS A 14 10.05 2.79 -8.98
N PRO A 15 10.57 3.67 -9.84
CA PRO A 15 9.89 4.91 -10.18
C PRO A 15 8.54 4.65 -10.87
N LEU A 16 7.58 5.51 -10.58
CA LEU A 16 6.26 5.48 -11.18
C LEU A 16 6.10 6.56 -12.26
N PHE A 17 5.28 6.26 -13.27
CA PHE A 17 5.01 7.12 -14.41
C PHE A 17 3.50 7.23 -14.62
N LEU A 18 3.05 8.28 -15.28
CA LEU A 18 1.67 8.49 -15.66
C LEU A 18 1.23 7.39 -16.62
N ALA A 19 0.10 6.77 -16.30
CA ALA A 19 -0.55 5.82 -17.17
C ALA A 19 -0.91 6.47 -18.51
N TYR A 20 -0.42 5.91 -19.62
CA TYR A 20 -0.81 6.36 -20.96
C TYR A 20 -2.27 6.00 -21.27
N ASP A 21 -2.71 4.82 -20.84
CA ASP A 21 -4.07 4.31 -21.07
C ASP A 21 -4.67 3.75 -19.77
N PRO A 22 -5.12 4.62 -18.87
CA PRO A 22 -5.62 4.22 -17.56
C PRO A 22 -6.83 3.27 -17.60
N ASP A 23 -7.68 3.37 -18.63
CA ASP A 23 -8.92 2.57 -18.72
C ASP A 23 -8.64 1.09 -19.00
N ASN A 24 -7.47 0.78 -19.57
CA ASN A 24 -7.01 -0.59 -19.85
C ASN A 24 -6.01 -1.13 -18.81
N MET A 25 -5.77 -0.40 -17.72
CA MET A 25 -4.83 -0.82 -16.67
C MET A 25 -5.51 -1.50 -15.48
N PRO A 26 -4.77 -2.31 -14.71
CA PRO A 26 -5.22 -2.76 -13.39
C PRO A 26 -5.63 -1.58 -12.50
N GLY A 27 -6.63 -1.80 -11.64
CA GLY A 27 -7.05 -0.82 -10.65
C GLY A 27 -5.94 -0.51 -9.64
N CYS A 28 -6.12 0.58 -8.90
CA CYS A 28 -5.21 0.98 -7.82
C CYS A 28 -5.03 -0.14 -6.79
N VAL A 29 -3.77 -0.50 -6.47
CA VAL A 29 -3.48 -1.58 -5.49
C VAL A 29 -3.93 -1.25 -4.06
N MET A 30 -4.19 0.03 -3.78
CA MET A 30 -4.48 0.54 -2.43
C MET A 30 -5.96 0.80 -2.18
N CYS A 31 -6.79 0.89 -3.23
CA CYS A 31 -8.19 1.25 -3.07
C CYS A 31 -9.07 0.64 -4.16
N ILE A 32 -10.28 0.23 -3.77
CA ILE A 32 -11.27 -0.35 -4.67
C ILE A 32 -11.91 0.73 -5.56
N ASN A 33 -12.06 1.97 -5.04
CA ASN A 33 -12.80 3.05 -5.70
C ASN A 33 -11.91 4.24 -6.13
N GLY A 34 -10.67 3.97 -6.55
CA GLY A 34 -9.78 5.03 -7.02
C GLY A 34 -10.30 5.71 -8.28
N ASP A 35 -10.00 6.99 -8.47
CA ASP A 35 -10.24 7.66 -9.76
C ASP A 35 -9.34 7.00 -10.81
N SER A 36 -9.93 6.26 -11.73
CA SER A 36 -9.21 5.54 -12.77
C SER A 36 -8.56 6.48 -13.78
N ARG A 37 -8.99 7.76 -13.87
CA ARG A 37 -8.47 8.69 -14.89
C ARG A 37 -7.03 9.12 -14.64
N PHE A 38 -6.57 9.06 -13.39
CA PHE A 38 -5.24 9.52 -12.98
C PHE A 38 -4.53 8.41 -12.20
N LEU A 39 -3.92 7.51 -12.97
CA LEU A 39 -3.13 6.39 -12.47
C LEU A 39 -1.64 6.63 -12.73
N LEU A 40 -0.83 6.14 -11.81
CA LEU A 40 0.59 5.97 -11.97
C LEU A 40 0.89 4.47 -12.04
N ASN A 41 1.69 4.05 -13.00
CA ASN A 41 2.19 2.68 -13.09
C ASN A 41 3.71 2.60 -13.04
N CYS A 42 4.17 1.45 -12.56
CA CYS A 42 5.54 1.02 -12.76
C CYS A 42 5.69 0.45 -14.18
N MET A 43 6.85 0.68 -14.81
CA MET A 43 7.19 0.10 -16.11
C MET A 43 7.96 -1.23 -15.97
N GLU A 44 8.39 -1.57 -14.75
CA GLU A 44 9.14 -2.80 -14.44
C GLU A 44 8.26 -3.91 -13.83
N CYS A 45 7.09 -3.57 -13.26
CA CYS A 45 6.15 -4.53 -12.68
C CYS A 45 4.70 -4.01 -12.71
N ASP A 46 3.75 -4.89 -12.38
CA ASP A 46 2.30 -4.61 -12.43
C ASP A 46 1.79 -3.74 -11.27
N TYR A 47 2.60 -2.80 -10.78
CA TYR A 47 2.20 -1.89 -9.70
C TYR A 47 1.47 -0.68 -10.27
N VAL A 48 0.22 -0.47 -9.85
CA VAL A 48 -0.62 0.66 -10.26
C VAL A 48 -1.23 1.35 -9.04
N ILE A 49 -1.09 2.67 -8.95
CA ILE A 49 -1.63 3.46 -7.84
C ILE A 49 -2.32 4.72 -8.36
N CYS A 50 -3.46 5.10 -7.78
CA CYS A 50 -4.14 6.34 -8.15
C CYS A 50 -3.51 7.57 -7.50
N PHE A 51 -3.74 8.74 -8.08
CA PHE A 51 -3.22 10.01 -7.56
C PHE A 51 -3.66 10.29 -6.11
N GLY A 52 -4.86 9.87 -5.71
CA GLY A 52 -5.29 9.99 -4.31
C GLY A 52 -4.37 9.18 -3.39
N CYS A 53 -4.21 7.89 -3.68
CA CYS A 53 -3.42 6.97 -2.88
C CYS A 53 -1.93 7.34 -2.83
N VAL A 54 -1.35 7.77 -3.95
CA VAL A 54 0.09 8.10 -4.01
C VAL A 54 0.46 9.35 -3.21
N THR A 55 -0.52 10.24 -2.96
CA THR A 55 -0.29 11.47 -2.16
C THR A 55 -0.35 11.23 -0.67
N PHE A 56 -0.81 10.06 -0.21
CA PHE A 56 -0.78 9.74 1.21
C PHE A 56 0.66 9.52 1.69
N PRO A 57 0.98 9.97 2.91
CA PRO A 57 2.27 9.69 3.50
C PRO A 57 2.40 8.18 3.69
N TYR A 58 3.46 7.59 3.12
CA TYR A 58 3.73 6.16 3.26
C TYR A 58 3.87 5.72 4.72
N LYS A 59 4.35 6.62 5.58
CA LYS A 59 4.54 6.40 7.01
C LYS A 59 3.97 7.57 7.80
N VAL A 60 3.02 7.30 8.68
CA VAL A 60 2.36 8.31 9.53
C VAL A 60 2.44 7.92 11.01
N LYS A 61 2.60 8.90 11.88
CA LYS A 61 2.54 8.70 13.33
C LYS A 61 1.16 9.12 13.84
N TYR A 62 0.37 8.16 14.32
CA TYR A 62 -0.92 8.46 14.92
C TYR A 62 -0.75 8.79 16.41
N LYS A 63 -1.44 9.83 16.89
CA LYS A 63 -1.27 10.34 18.27
C LYS A 63 -1.61 9.34 19.37
N HIS A 64 -2.41 8.32 19.05
CA HIS A 64 -2.86 7.30 20.00
C HIS A 64 -2.19 5.94 19.75
N ASP A 65 -1.22 5.90 18.84
CA ASP A 65 -0.47 4.71 18.50
C ASP A 65 1.00 4.94 18.86
N SER A 66 1.63 3.98 19.54
CA SER A 66 3.07 4.02 19.80
C SER A 66 3.88 3.75 18.53
N HIS A 67 3.30 3.02 17.59
CA HIS A 67 3.91 2.58 16.35
C HIS A 67 3.61 3.56 15.20
N PHE A 68 4.40 3.43 14.14
CA PHE A 68 4.14 4.13 12.89
C PHE A 68 3.23 3.27 12.03
N LEU A 69 2.15 3.86 11.56
CA LEU A 69 1.32 3.24 10.54
C LEU A 69 2.02 3.38 9.19
N THR A 70 2.20 2.27 8.51
CA THR A 70 2.71 2.23 7.14
C THR A 70 1.61 1.78 6.19
N ILE A 71 1.59 2.34 4.99
CA ILE A 71 0.66 1.88 3.97
C ILE A 71 1.10 0.49 3.51
N CYS A 72 0.21 -0.49 3.65
CA CYS A 72 0.41 -1.84 3.14
C CYS A 72 -0.32 -1.97 1.80
N ASP A 73 0.37 -2.52 0.80
CA ASP A 73 -0.27 -2.92 -0.45
C ASP A 73 -1.33 -3.97 -0.11
N GLY A 74 -2.59 -3.77 -0.51
CA GLY A 74 -3.76 -4.57 -0.12
C GLY A 74 -3.77 -6.03 -0.57
N LYS A 75 -2.60 -6.62 -0.84
CA LYS A 75 -2.39 -8.06 -0.89
C LYS A 75 -2.64 -8.59 0.51
N GLU A 76 -3.86 -9.07 0.75
CA GLU A 76 -4.10 -10.03 1.82
C GLU A 76 -3.04 -11.11 1.68
N VAL A 77 -2.13 -11.17 2.64
CA VAL A 77 -1.12 -12.22 2.63
C VAL A 77 -1.85 -13.46 3.10
N ILE A 78 -2.37 -14.22 2.13
CA ILE A 78 -3.20 -15.42 2.34
C ILE A 78 -2.46 -16.46 3.23
N ASP A 79 -1.14 -16.34 3.33
CA ASP A 79 -0.25 -17.17 4.16
C ASP A 79 0.31 -16.46 5.42
N GLN A 80 -0.22 -15.30 5.85
CA GLN A 80 0.22 -14.72 7.12
C GLN A 80 -0.54 -15.34 8.30
N PRO A 81 0.17 -15.66 9.41
CA PRO A 81 -0.48 -16.16 10.62
C PRO A 81 -1.56 -15.18 11.07
N ASP A 82 -2.63 -15.69 11.68
CA ASP A 82 -3.73 -14.87 12.22
C ASP A 82 -3.16 -13.64 12.93
N TRP A 83 -3.58 -12.43 12.56
CA TRP A 83 -3.09 -11.21 13.19
C TRP A 83 -4.03 -10.82 14.33
N CYS A 84 -3.49 -10.59 15.53
CA CYS A 84 -4.28 -10.03 16.60
C CYS A 84 -4.29 -8.50 16.47
N GLU A 85 -5.43 -7.92 16.07
CA GLU A 85 -5.57 -6.46 15.97
C GLU A 85 -5.40 -5.74 17.32
N ALA A 86 -5.83 -6.37 18.42
CA ALA A 86 -5.75 -5.76 19.75
C ALA A 86 -4.31 -5.73 20.29
N CYS A 87 -3.52 -6.76 19.98
CA CYS A 87 -2.15 -6.89 20.47
C CYS A 87 -1.10 -6.44 19.44
N GLU A 88 -1.50 -6.19 18.19
CA GLU A 88 -0.65 -5.87 17.06
C GLU A 88 0.52 -6.87 16.87
N ILE A 89 0.20 -8.17 16.95
CA ILE A 89 1.19 -9.26 16.78
C ILE A 89 0.65 -10.39 15.92
N ARG A 90 1.57 -11.13 15.29
CA ARG A 90 1.28 -12.37 14.58
C ARG A 90 0.98 -13.49 15.59
N ILE A 91 -0.18 -14.13 15.46
CA ILE A 91 -0.57 -15.31 16.21
C ILE A 91 0.12 -16.50 15.54
N VAL A 92 1.13 -17.04 16.19
CA VAL A 92 1.73 -18.30 15.77
C VAL A 92 0.85 -19.44 16.28
N GLU A 93 0.30 -20.28 15.41
CA GLU A 93 -0.37 -21.54 15.78
C GLU A 93 0.66 -22.55 16.31
N ASN A 94 1.27 -22.24 17.45
CA ASN A 94 1.94 -23.21 18.30
C ASN A 94 1.37 -22.93 19.69
N GLY A 95 0.59 -23.89 20.19
CA GLY A 95 -0.19 -23.75 21.42
C GLY A 95 0.57 -23.05 22.56
N PHE A 96 -0.16 -22.25 23.32
CA PHE A 96 0.23 -21.60 24.57
C PHE A 96 1.61 -21.99 25.13
N PRO A 97 2.42 -20.97 25.44
CA PRO A 97 2.76 -20.74 26.83
C PRO A 97 2.32 -19.31 27.15
N GLY A 98 1.26 -19.09 27.92
CA GLY A 98 1.32 -19.27 29.36
C GLY A 98 1.83 -17.98 30.00
N PHE A 99 0.88 -17.22 30.57
CA PHE A 99 0.98 -15.99 31.36
C PHE A 99 1.08 -14.65 30.63
#